data_AF-A0A357N223-F1
#
_entry.id   AF-A0A357N223-F1
#
_cell.length_a   1.000
_cell.length_b   1.000
_cell.length_c   1.000
_cell.angle_alpha   90.00
_cell.angle_beta   90.00
_cell.angle_gamma   90.00
#
_symmetry.space_group_name_H-M   'P 1'
#
loop_
_entity.id
_entity.type
_entity.pdbx_description
1 polymer ?
#
loop_
_entity_poly.entity_id
_entity_poly.type
_entity_poly.pdbx_seq_one_letter_code
_entity_poly.pdbx_strand_id
1 'polypeptide(L)' 'DTSLLHRSIRDNLLYGRPDASDDQLRAAVAKARAEAFIDTLVDGQGRRGYDAHVGERGVKLSG' A
#
# COMPACT_ATOMS: atom_id res chain seq x y z
N ASP A 1 -1.53 5.12 -17.48
CA ASP A 1 -2.71 5.59 -16.75
C ASP A 1 -2.88 4.71 -15.52
N THR A 2 -2.07 4.96 -14.49
CA THR A 2 -2.10 4.16 -13.25
C THR A 2 -2.80 5.02 -12.22
N SER A 3 -4.12 5.05 -12.31
CA SER A 3 -4.96 5.63 -11.26
C SER A 3 -4.67 4.86 -9.98
N LEU A 4 -3.92 5.47 -9.05
CA LEU A 4 -3.73 4.93 -7.72
C LEU A 4 -5.12 4.81 -7.09
N LEU A 5 -5.57 3.57 -6.93
CA LEU A 5 -6.91 3.28 -6.43
C LEU A 5 -7.01 3.75 -4.97
N HIS A 6 -8.09 4.47 -4.67
CA HIS A 6 -8.38 5.09 -3.36
C HIS A 6 -8.79 4.06 -2.31
N ARG A 7 -7.86 3.19 -1.96
CA ARG A 7 -8.10 2.02 -1.10
C ARG A 7 -6.87 1.74 -0.24
N SER A 8 -6.94 0.72 0.59
CA SER A 8 -5.83 0.33 1.45
C SER A 8 -4.60 -0.07 0.62
N ILE A 9 -3.42 0.04 1.22
CA ILE A 9 -2.19 -0.51 0.64
C ILE A 9 -2.35 -2.01 0.35
N ARG A 10 -2.99 -2.76 1.25
CA ARG A 10 -3.29 -4.18 1.07
C ARG A 10 -4.09 -4.41 -0.21
N ASP A 11 -5.16 -3.66 -0.44
CA ASP A 11 -5.99 -3.84 -1.64
C ASP A 11 -5.23 -3.46 -2.92
N ASN A 12 -4.31 -2.50 -2.84
CA ASN A 12 -3.42 -2.17 -3.95
C ASN A 12 -2.44 -3.30 -4.27
N LEU A 13 -1.90 -3.97 -3.26
CA LEU A 13 -1.04 -5.13 -3.44
C LEU A 13 -1.83 -6.33 -3.99
N LEU A 14 -3.04 -6.58 -3.46
CA LEU A 14 -3.94 -7.65 -3.92
C LEU A 14 -4.46 -7.41 -5.34
N TYR A 15 -4.57 -6.16 -5.79
CA TYR A 15 -4.99 -5.91 -7.18
C TYR A 15 -4.01 -6.48 -8.22
N GLY A 16 -2.72 -6.54 -7.90
CA GLY A 16 -1.73 -7.22 -8.74
C GLY A 16 -1.83 -8.74 -8.68
N ARG A 17 -2.34 -9.29 -7.57
CA ARG A 17 -2.55 -10.73 -7.36
C ARG A 17 -3.59 -10.96 -6.24
N PRO A 18 -4.88 -11.14 -6.57
CA PRO A 18 -5.95 -11.18 -5.57
C PRO A 18 -5.90 -12.42 -4.68
N ASP A 19 -5.27 -13.49 -5.15
CA ASP A 19 -5.10 -14.75 -4.41
C ASP A 19 -3.75 -14.82 -3.65
N ALA A 20 -3.06 -13.68 -3.49
CA ALA A 20 -1.79 -13.65 -2.76
C ALA A 20 -2.01 -13.88 -1.26
N SER A 21 -1.24 -14.81 -0.68
CA SER A 21 -1.17 -14.98 0.76
C SER A 21 -0.38 -13.86 1.44
N ASP A 22 -0.54 -13.68 2.75
CA ASP A 22 0.19 -12.67 3.52
C ASP A 22 1.72 -12.78 3.34
N ASP A 23 2.27 -13.99 3.24
CA ASP A 23 3.70 -14.20 2.97
C ASP A 23 4.11 -13.67 1.59
N GLN A 24 3.27 -13.86 0.57
CA GLN A 24 3.53 -13.34 -0.76
C GLN A 24 3.43 -11.81 -0.79
N LEU A 25 2.49 -11.23 -0.03
CA LEU A 25 2.41 -9.78 0.17
C LEU A 25 3.71 -9.23 0.76
N ARG A 26 4.20 -9.82 1.86
CA ARG A 26 5.47 -9.41 2.48
C ARG A 26 6.64 -9.56 1.53
N ALA A 27 6.73 -10.67 0.78
CA ALA A 27 7.78 -10.87 -0.21
C ALA A 27 7.73 -9.83 -1.34
N ALA A 28 6.54 -9.46 -1.82
CA ALA A 28 6.35 -8.42 -2.82
C ALA A 28 6.78 -7.03 -2.30
N VAL A 29 6.38 -6.70 -1.07
CA VAL A 29 6.78 -5.46 -0.37
C VAL A 29 8.29 -5.39 -0.16
N ALA A 30 8.90 -6.49 0.30
CA ALA A 30 10.35 -6.59 0.47
C ALA A 30 11.08 -6.44 -0.87
N LYS A 31 10.58 -7.08 -1.93
CA LYS A 31 11.13 -6.98 -3.29
C LYS A 31 11.01 -5.56 -3.84
N ALA A 32 9.94 -4.85 -3.51
CA ALA A 32 9.73 -3.44 -3.86
C ALA A 32 10.49 -2.46 -2.94
N ARG A 33 11.19 -2.96 -1.89
CA ARG A 33 11.80 -2.15 -0.83
C ARG A 33 10.83 -1.16 -0.19
N ALA A 34 9.55 -1.54 -0.15
CA ALA A 34 8.48 -0.71 0.37
C ALA A 34 8.18 -0.98 1.86
N GLU A 35 8.86 -1.92 2.50
CA GLU A 35 8.59 -2.33 3.89
C GLU A 35 8.71 -1.15 4.87
N ALA A 36 9.85 -0.44 4.83
CA ALA A 36 10.06 0.75 5.63
C ALA A 36 9.07 1.89 5.29
N PHE A 37 8.69 2.00 4.02
CA PHE A 37 7.70 2.99 3.60
C PHE A 37 6.32 2.66 4.17
N ILE A 38 5.87 1.41 4.06
CA ILE A 38 4.59 0.94 4.58
C ILE A 38 4.52 1.15 6.09
N ASP A 39 5.56 0.82 6.85
CA ASP A 39 5.58 1.05 8.29
C ASP A 39 5.45 2.54 8.69
N THR A 40 5.92 3.44 7.83
CA THR A 40 5.77 4.90 8.01
C THR A 40 4.42 5.44 7.55
N LEU A 41 3.64 4.67 6.79
CA LEU A 41 2.34 5.12 6.32
C LEU A 41 1.34 5.23 7.47
N VAL A 42 0.76 6.41 7.57
CA VAL A 42 -0.37 6.71 8.45
C VAL A 42 -1.34 7.59 7.67
N ASP A 43 -2.61 7.22 7.63
CA ASP A 43 -3.63 8.05 6.99
C ASP A 43 -4.33 9.01 7.97
N GLY A 44 -5.16 9.92 7.44
CA GLY A 44 -5.89 10.89 8.24
C GLY A 44 -6.96 10.30 9.17
N GLN A 45 -7.30 9.01 9.03
CA GLN A 45 -8.15 8.27 9.96
C GLN A 45 -7.34 7.51 11.03
N GLY A 46 -6.01 7.61 11.01
CA GLY A 46 -5.12 6.94 11.97
C GLY A 46 -4.79 5.49 11.62
N ARG A 47 -5.15 5.01 10.42
CA ARG A 47 -4.78 3.67 9.96
C ARG A 47 -3.32 3.65 9.54
N ARG A 48 -2.64 2.52 9.73
CA ARG A 48 -1.20 2.39 9.54
C ARG A 48 -0.85 1.20 8.67
N GLY A 49 0.33 1.23 8.07
CA GLY A 49 0.84 0.06 7.35
C GLY A 49 -0.04 -0.33 6.17
N TYR A 50 -0.34 -1.63 6.08
CA TYR A 50 -1.16 -2.22 5.04
C TYR A 50 -2.61 -1.69 5.01
N ASP A 51 -3.12 -1.25 6.15
CA ASP A 51 -4.50 -0.75 6.28
C ASP A 51 -4.58 0.76 6.01
N ALA A 52 -3.45 1.45 5.90
CA ALA A 52 -3.43 2.85 5.52
C ALA A 52 -3.99 3.02 4.11
N HIS A 53 -4.90 3.97 3.93
CA HIS A 53 -5.44 4.28 2.61
C HIS A 53 -4.55 5.29 1.88
N VAL A 54 -4.34 5.04 0.59
CA VAL A 54 -3.62 5.96 -0.31
C VAL A 54 -4.55 6.48 -1.41
N GLY A 55 -4.39 7.75 -1.80
CA GLY A 55 -5.22 8.43 -2.82
C GLY A 55 -5.67 9.84 -2.43
N GLU A 56 -5.59 10.79 -3.39
CA GLU A 56 -5.92 12.24 -3.48
C GLU A 56 -5.72 13.19 -2.27
N ARG A 57 -5.68 12.74 -1.01
CA ARG A 57 -5.55 13.64 0.15
C ARG A 57 -4.53 13.21 1.21
N GLY A 58 -3.84 12.08 1.02
CA GLY A 58 -3.01 11.49 2.07
C GLY A 58 -1.51 11.74 1.96
N VAL A 59 -0.90 11.36 0.85
CA VAL A 59 0.56 11.48 0.67
C VAL A 59 0.81 11.66 -0.82
N LYS A 60 1.31 12.83 -1.23
CA LYS A 60 1.86 12.99 -2.59
C LYS A 60 3.12 12.13 -2.65
N LEU A 61 3.00 10.91 -3.18
CA LEU A 61 4.12 10.21 -3.81
C LEU A 61 4.40 10.95 -5.13
N SER A 62 5.03 12.12 -5.03
CA SER A 62 5.58 12.82 -6.18
C SER A 62 6.69 11.96 -6.77
N GLY A 63 6.50 11.54 -8.02
CA GLY A 63 7.59 11.06 -8.87
C GLY A 63 8.59 12.15 -9.20
#